data_AF-A0A968IJ11-F1
#
_entry.id   AF-A0A968IJ11-F1
#
_cell.length_a   1.000
_cell.length_b   1.000
_cell.length_c   1.000
_cell.angle_alpha   90.00
_cell.angle_beta   90.00
_cell.angle_gamma   90.00
#
_symmetry.space_group_name_H-M   'P 1'
#
loop_
_entity.id
_entity.type
_entity.pdbx_description
1 polymer ?
#
loop_
_entity_poly.entity_id
_entity_poly.type
_entity_poly.pdbx_seq_one_letter_code
_entity_poly.pdbx_strand_id
1 'polypeptide(L)'
;MEQIDMLPQQSLQTIANWGTAFLARPTQEKEFVQLYGKPLYQGAIAFSKWWRSLSIGQLQTVNQINFPYWTLTLARKLAKVPLKKLDDCLGALQKTQLSISKLSHIVNKFIPKAKLGFGRIITESDWSLIASAFELTSDGIDEIRQLALRTNGASAQSVTTDDVIEILRERGYQVEQLLPKPRVKRYSLPEVEQLIGIKVQEVLQDRKEHLLAAIEHSRYLEAQNERLINQLRSIFGSNGASPSQCSTTVEITPITEEELEQPDVFEECLELWKVSFSVRSREDRR
;
A
#
# COMPACT_ATOMS: atom_id res chain seq x y z
N MET A 1 -16.51 -3.54 14.74
CA MET A 1 -17.01 -2.43 13.88
C MET A 1 -18.52 -2.62 13.67
N GLU A 2 -19.30 -2.80 14.75
CA GLU A 2 -20.64 -3.41 14.71
C GLU A 2 -21.75 -2.59 15.40
N GLN A 3 -21.45 -1.45 16.02
CA GLN A 3 -22.47 -0.66 16.75
C GLN A 3 -23.37 0.23 15.87
N ILE A 4 -23.10 0.32 14.55
CA ILE A 4 -23.82 1.24 13.64
C ILE A 4 -25.24 0.74 13.31
N ASP A 5 -25.54 -0.54 13.52
CA ASP A 5 -26.82 -1.15 13.15
C ASP A 5 -27.81 -1.28 14.34
N MET A 6 -27.56 -0.65 15.50
CA MET A 6 -28.47 -0.71 16.66
C MET A 6 -29.66 0.26 16.62
N LEU A 7 -29.88 0.98 15.51
CA LEU A 7 -31.02 1.90 15.39
C LEU A 7 -32.27 1.13 14.96
N PRO A 8 -33.45 1.40 15.57
CA PRO A 8 -34.70 0.71 15.21
C PRO A 8 -35.01 0.89 13.73
N GLN A 9 -35.66 -0.09 13.13
CA GLN A 9 -36.06 -0.13 11.72
C GLN A 9 -36.78 1.19 11.33
N GLN A 10 -36.26 1.90 10.33
CA GLN A 10 -36.80 3.21 9.89
C GLN A 10 -37.01 3.26 8.38
N SER A 11 -37.94 4.11 7.94
CA SER A 11 -38.04 4.53 6.54
C SER A 11 -36.85 5.44 6.17
N LEU A 12 -36.48 5.51 4.89
CA LEU A 12 -35.45 6.45 4.43
C LEU A 12 -35.82 7.91 4.73
N GLN A 13 -37.11 8.25 4.62
CA GLN A 13 -37.60 9.58 4.98
C GLN A 13 -37.33 9.92 6.45
N THR A 14 -37.52 8.95 7.37
CA THR A 14 -37.21 9.17 8.79
C THR A 14 -35.72 9.44 9.00
N ILE A 15 -34.86 8.68 8.31
CA ILE A 15 -33.40 8.87 8.38
C ILE A 15 -33.00 10.25 7.81
N ALA A 16 -33.62 10.69 6.70
CA ALA A 16 -33.39 12.00 6.13
C ALA A 16 -33.84 13.15 7.07
N ASN A 17 -34.92 12.92 7.83
CA ASN A 17 -35.44 13.88 8.80
C ASN A 17 -34.51 14.02 10.02
N TRP A 18 -33.84 12.96 10.45
CA TRP A 18 -32.83 13.06 11.52
C TRP A 18 -31.71 14.02 11.16
N GLY A 19 -31.10 13.87 9.97
CA GLY A 19 -30.06 14.79 9.51
C GLY A 19 -30.56 16.23 9.36
N THR A 20 -31.83 16.42 8.98
CA THR A 20 -32.47 17.73 8.92
C THR A 20 -32.59 18.38 10.30
N ALA A 21 -33.05 17.61 11.30
CA ALA A 21 -33.18 18.07 12.67
C ALA A 21 -31.82 18.45 13.28
N PHE A 22 -30.77 17.66 13.00
CA PHE A 22 -29.41 17.98 13.43
C PHE A 22 -28.86 19.25 12.81
N LEU A 23 -29.13 19.49 11.52
CA LEU A 23 -28.72 20.74 10.86
C LEU A 23 -29.45 21.97 11.41
N ALA A 24 -30.68 21.81 11.92
CA ALA A 24 -31.47 22.90 12.47
C ALA A 24 -31.12 23.23 13.94
N ARG A 25 -30.49 22.32 14.68
CA ARG A 25 -30.21 22.46 16.12
C ARG A 25 -28.81 21.96 16.49
N PRO A 26 -27.77 22.83 16.39
CA PRO A 26 -26.38 22.46 16.71
C PRO A 26 -26.19 22.00 18.17
N THR A 27 -27.03 22.47 19.09
CA THR A 27 -26.99 22.05 20.51
C THR A 27 -27.30 20.57 20.69
N GLN A 28 -28.09 19.96 19.80
CA GLN A 28 -28.41 18.53 19.83
C GLN A 28 -27.28 17.66 19.23
N GLU A 29 -26.26 18.26 18.60
CA GLU A 29 -25.09 17.53 18.11
C GLU A 29 -24.34 16.83 19.24
N LYS A 30 -24.04 17.55 20.33
CA LYS A 30 -23.25 17.01 21.43
C LYS A 30 -23.94 15.82 22.10
N GLU A 31 -25.23 15.95 22.40
CA GLU A 31 -26.04 14.87 22.98
C GLU A 31 -26.13 13.66 22.05
N PHE A 32 -26.38 13.88 20.76
CA PHE A 32 -26.50 12.78 19.80
C PHE A 32 -25.15 12.09 19.53
N VAL A 33 -24.06 12.85 19.42
CA VAL A 33 -22.69 12.30 19.28
C VAL A 33 -22.29 11.53 20.53
N GLN A 34 -22.74 11.94 21.71
CA GLN A 34 -22.49 11.22 22.96
C GLN A 34 -23.29 9.91 23.05
N LEU A 35 -24.54 9.90 22.60
CA LEU A 35 -25.43 8.73 22.64
C LEU A 35 -25.14 7.70 21.53
N TYR A 36 -24.86 8.17 20.32
CA TYR A 36 -24.80 7.34 19.11
C TYR A 36 -23.44 7.42 18.38
N GLY A 37 -22.57 8.34 18.77
CA GLY A 37 -21.24 8.46 18.18
C GLY A 37 -21.19 9.35 16.92
N LYS A 38 -20.01 9.98 16.74
CA LYS A 38 -19.70 10.87 15.62
C LYS A 38 -19.92 10.26 14.22
N PRO A 39 -19.60 8.97 13.96
CA PRO A 39 -19.81 8.37 12.65
C PRO A 39 -21.27 8.29 12.23
N LEU A 40 -22.19 8.03 13.17
CA LEU A 40 -23.63 7.96 12.92
C LEU A 40 -24.20 9.34 12.60
N TYR A 41 -23.84 10.36 13.40
CA TYR A 41 -24.21 11.77 13.16
C TYR A 41 -23.81 12.26 11.76
N GLN A 42 -22.53 12.11 11.39
CA GLN A 42 -22.03 12.51 10.07
C GLN A 42 -22.73 11.76 8.93
N GLY A 43 -23.06 10.49 9.16
CA GLY A 43 -23.82 9.67 8.23
C GLY A 43 -25.22 10.21 7.97
N ALA A 44 -25.95 10.57 9.01
CA ALA A 44 -27.30 11.11 8.92
C ALA A 44 -27.33 12.47 8.21
N ILE A 45 -26.37 13.36 8.50
CA ILE A 45 -26.26 14.66 7.81
C ILE A 45 -25.95 14.47 6.33
N ALA A 46 -24.96 13.63 6.00
CA ALA A 46 -24.59 13.38 4.61
C ALA A 46 -25.77 12.81 3.81
N PHE A 47 -26.50 11.85 4.40
CA PHE A 47 -27.69 11.28 3.78
C PHE A 47 -28.81 12.32 3.60
N SER A 48 -29.05 13.17 4.60
CA SER A 48 -30.07 14.22 4.52
C SER A 48 -29.77 15.25 3.43
N LYS A 49 -28.51 15.66 3.27
CA LYS A 49 -28.09 16.53 2.17
C LYS A 49 -28.33 15.88 0.81
N TRP A 50 -27.96 14.61 0.68
CA TRP A 50 -28.21 13.83 -0.53
C TRP A 50 -29.71 13.70 -0.83
N TRP A 51 -30.53 13.37 0.16
CA TRP A 51 -31.99 13.25 0.02
C TRP A 51 -32.64 14.52 -0.53
N ARG A 52 -32.20 15.70 -0.06
CA ARG A 52 -32.69 16.99 -0.55
C ARG A 52 -32.22 17.34 -1.96
N SER A 53 -31.14 16.72 -2.44
CA SER A 53 -30.63 16.95 -3.80
C SER A 53 -31.34 16.13 -4.87
N LEU A 54 -32.21 15.19 -4.46
CA LEU A 54 -32.94 14.33 -5.37
C LEU A 54 -34.09 15.07 -6.06
N SER A 55 -34.33 14.73 -7.32
CA SER A 55 -35.53 15.20 -8.02
C SER A 55 -36.80 14.54 -7.44
N ILE A 56 -37.96 15.14 -7.71
CA ILE A 56 -39.26 14.56 -7.28
C ILE A 56 -39.43 13.13 -7.82
N GLY A 57 -39.06 12.90 -9.09
CA GLY A 57 -39.12 11.57 -9.70
C GLY A 57 -38.21 10.57 -8.98
N GLN A 58 -36.98 10.96 -8.65
CA GLN A 58 -36.04 10.11 -7.90
C GLN A 58 -36.55 9.77 -6.49
N LEU A 59 -37.13 10.75 -5.78
CA LEU A 59 -37.74 10.53 -4.48
C LEU A 59 -38.89 9.51 -4.57
N GLN A 60 -39.73 9.61 -5.59
CA GLN A 60 -40.79 8.64 -5.84
C GLN A 60 -40.23 7.23 -6.09
N THR A 61 -39.22 7.09 -6.95
CA THR A 61 -38.58 5.81 -7.24
C THR A 61 -37.94 5.19 -6.00
N VAL A 62 -37.24 5.99 -5.18
CA VAL A 62 -36.63 5.54 -3.92
C VAL A 62 -37.70 5.04 -2.94
N ASN A 63 -38.82 5.77 -2.80
CA ASN A 63 -39.92 5.38 -1.93
C ASN A 63 -40.68 4.13 -2.42
N GLN A 64 -40.63 3.84 -3.73
CA GLN A 64 -41.23 2.64 -4.33
C GLN A 64 -40.37 1.39 -4.20
N ILE A 65 -39.10 1.49 -3.78
CA ILE A 65 -38.26 0.32 -3.52
C ILE A 65 -38.86 -0.41 -2.33
N ASN A 66 -39.55 -1.52 -2.63
CA ASN A 66 -40.25 -2.34 -1.64
C ASN A 66 -39.23 -3.15 -0.84
N PHE A 67 -38.64 -2.49 0.16
CA PHE A 67 -37.68 -3.08 1.07
C PHE A 67 -38.15 -2.86 2.51
N PRO A 68 -38.21 -3.92 3.34
CA PRO A 68 -38.89 -3.85 4.62
C PRO A 68 -38.23 -2.89 5.63
N TYR A 69 -36.94 -2.58 5.50
CA TYR A 69 -36.24 -1.64 6.38
C TYR A 69 -34.93 -1.12 5.79
N TRP A 70 -34.62 0.16 5.95
CA TRP A 70 -33.34 0.72 5.54
C TRP A 70 -32.43 0.94 6.74
N THR A 71 -31.21 0.38 6.70
CA THR A 71 -30.19 0.70 7.70
C THR A 71 -29.49 2.01 7.33
N LEU A 72 -29.00 2.76 8.33
CA LEU A 72 -28.22 3.98 8.04
C LEU A 72 -26.97 3.64 7.19
N THR A 73 -26.37 2.48 7.41
CA THR A 73 -25.25 1.98 6.60
C THR A 73 -25.60 1.90 5.12
N LEU A 74 -26.77 1.33 4.78
CA LEU A 74 -27.23 1.21 3.41
C LEU A 74 -27.63 2.57 2.83
N ALA A 75 -28.33 3.40 3.60
CA ALA A 75 -28.69 4.76 3.22
C ALA A 75 -27.43 5.60 2.88
N ARG A 76 -26.39 5.52 3.71
CA ARG A 76 -25.09 6.18 3.45
C ARG A 76 -24.40 5.66 2.21
N LYS A 77 -24.52 4.37 1.89
CA LYS A 77 -23.97 3.81 0.65
C LYS A 77 -24.73 4.37 -0.56
N LEU A 78 -26.05 4.44 -0.49
CA LEU A 78 -26.86 5.01 -1.55
C LEU A 78 -26.49 6.49 -1.80
N ALA A 79 -26.26 7.26 -0.73
CA ALA A 79 -25.77 8.64 -0.83
C ALA A 79 -24.37 8.80 -1.43
N LYS A 80 -23.60 7.72 -1.61
CA LYS A 80 -22.30 7.73 -2.31
C LYS A 80 -22.42 7.42 -3.80
N VAL A 81 -23.61 7.02 -4.28
CA VAL A 81 -23.84 6.79 -5.71
C VAL A 81 -23.92 8.15 -6.41
N PRO A 82 -23.13 8.39 -7.47
CA PRO A 82 -23.21 9.62 -8.24
C PRO A 82 -24.62 9.80 -8.81
N LEU A 83 -25.16 11.02 -8.76
CA LEU A 83 -26.53 11.31 -9.24
C LEU A 83 -26.76 10.84 -10.69
N LYS A 84 -25.74 10.94 -11.55
CA LYS A 84 -25.79 10.47 -12.95
C LYS A 84 -26.02 8.95 -13.10
N LYS A 85 -25.65 8.15 -12.10
CA LYS A 85 -25.81 6.68 -12.07
C LYS A 85 -26.93 6.24 -11.12
N LEU A 86 -27.61 7.20 -10.49
CA LEU A 86 -28.58 6.90 -9.45
C LEU A 86 -29.80 6.18 -10.01
N ASP A 87 -30.33 6.63 -11.14
CA ASP A 87 -31.54 6.04 -11.74
C ASP A 87 -31.30 4.58 -12.15
N ASP A 88 -30.13 4.28 -12.73
CA ASP A 88 -29.71 2.90 -13.03
C ASP A 88 -29.59 2.05 -11.77
N CYS A 89 -29.00 2.61 -10.71
CA CYS A 89 -28.89 1.95 -9.41
C CYS A 89 -30.27 1.65 -8.82
N LEU A 90 -31.19 2.61 -8.83
CA LEU A 90 -32.55 2.45 -8.29
C LEU A 90 -33.34 1.42 -9.11
N GLY A 91 -33.24 1.46 -10.44
CA GLY A 91 -33.84 0.46 -11.32
C GLY A 91 -33.31 -0.96 -11.07
N ALA A 92 -32.02 -1.10 -10.77
CA ALA A 92 -31.44 -2.38 -10.38
C ALA A 92 -31.97 -2.89 -9.04
N LEU A 93 -32.19 -1.99 -8.06
CA LEU A 93 -32.74 -2.33 -6.75
C LEU A 93 -34.21 -2.75 -6.83
N GLN A 94 -35.02 -2.10 -7.66
CA GLN A 94 -36.45 -2.42 -7.84
C GLN A 94 -36.69 -3.81 -8.47
N LYS A 95 -35.81 -4.25 -9.37
CA LYS A 95 -35.95 -5.53 -10.10
C LYS A 95 -35.67 -6.77 -9.26
N THR A 96 -35.27 -6.60 -8.01
CA THR A 96 -34.69 -7.69 -7.22
C THR A 96 -35.37 -7.81 -5.86
N GLN A 97 -36.01 -8.96 -5.59
CA GLN A 97 -36.44 -9.34 -4.23
C GLN A 97 -35.20 -9.79 -3.44
N LEU A 98 -34.69 -8.96 -2.54
CA LEU A 98 -33.36 -9.20 -1.94
C LEU A 98 -33.34 -9.14 -0.43
N SER A 99 -32.29 -9.77 0.13
CA SER A 99 -31.80 -9.55 1.50
C SER A 99 -30.88 -8.33 1.56
N ILE A 100 -30.63 -7.79 2.77
CA ILE A 100 -29.75 -6.62 2.98
C ILE A 100 -28.38 -6.79 2.32
N SER A 101 -27.76 -7.98 2.45
CA SER A 101 -26.42 -8.26 1.94
C SER A 101 -26.35 -8.11 0.43
N LYS A 102 -27.40 -8.54 -0.28
CA LYS A 102 -27.50 -8.40 -1.74
C LYS A 102 -27.75 -6.95 -2.16
N LEU A 103 -28.56 -6.18 -1.44
CA LEU A 103 -28.73 -4.75 -1.73
C LEU A 103 -27.43 -3.97 -1.58
N SER A 104 -26.71 -4.20 -0.48
CA SER A 104 -25.41 -3.58 -0.23
C SER A 104 -24.42 -3.88 -1.36
N HIS A 105 -24.46 -5.10 -1.90
CA HIS A 105 -23.65 -5.49 -3.05
C HIS A 105 -24.07 -4.77 -4.35
N ILE A 106 -25.38 -4.65 -4.62
CA ILE A 106 -25.87 -3.89 -5.79
C ILE A 106 -25.46 -2.44 -5.71
N VAL A 107 -25.75 -1.74 -4.61
CA VAL A 107 -25.40 -0.33 -4.44
C VAL A 107 -23.89 -0.13 -4.63
N ASN A 108 -23.07 -1.01 -4.05
CA ASN A 108 -21.62 -0.96 -4.20
C ASN A 108 -21.13 -1.02 -5.66
N LYS A 109 -21.87 -1.61 -6.61
CA LYS A 109 -21.48 -1.64 -8.04
C LYS A 109 -21.57 -0.26 -8.70
N PHE A 110 -22.42 0.62 -8.18
CA PHE A 110 -22.63 1.96 -8.72
C PHE A 110 -21.81 3.03 -7.98
N ILE A 111 -21.23 2.69 -6.83
CA ILE A 111 -20.28 3.56 -6.12
C ILE A 111 -18.93 3.48 -6.84
N PRO A 112 -18.35 4.61 -7.31
CA PRO A 112 -17.02 4.64 -7.88
C PRO A 112 -16.00 4.04 -6.92
N LYS A 113 -15.13 3.18 -7.44
CA LYS A 113 -14.03 2.62 -6.66
C LYS A 113 -13.11 3.77 -6.25
N ALA A 114 -12.75 3.86 -4.98
CA ALA A 114 -11.90 4.94 -4.48
C ALA A 114 -10.41 4.61 -4.55
N LYS A 115 -10.05 3.31 -4.56
CA LYS A 115 -8.68 2.82 -4.45
C LYS A 115 -8.50 1.52 -5.24
N LEU A 116 -7.33 1.33 -5.83
CA LEU A 116 -6.91 0.09 -6.48
C LEU A 116 -6.56 -0.99 -5.45
N GLY A 117 -6.70 -2.26 -5.82
CA GLY A 117 -6.19 -3.37 -5.00
C GLY A 117 -4.91 -3.90 -5.61
N PHE A 118 -3.87 -4.14 -4.82
CA PHE A 118 -2.60 -4.71 -5.27
C PHE A 118 -2.75 -6.12 -5.84
N GLY A 119 -1.92 -6.47 -6.83
CA GLY A 119 -1.82 -7.80 -7.43
C GLY A 119 -3.12 -8.32 -8.06
N ARG A 120 -4.02 -7.44 -8.51
CA ARG A 120 -5.30 -7.82 -9.12
C ARG A 120 -5.27 -7.59 -10.61
N ILE A 121 -5.96 -8.45 -11.36
CA ILE A 121 -6.25 -8.19 -12.77
C ILE A 121 -7.04 -6.89 -12.86
N ILE A 122 -6.57 -5.97 -13.70
CA ILE A 122 -7.19 -4.67 -13.87
C ILE A 122 -8.52 -4.81 -14.61
N THR A 123 -9.56 -4.14 -14.09
CA THR A 123 -10.89 -4.12 -14.71
C THR A 123 -11.17 -2.76 -15.33
N GLU A 124 -12.23 -2.63 -16.14
CA GLU A 124 -12.62 -1.34 -16.71
C GLU A 124 -12.96 -0.28 -15.65
N SER A 125 -13.45 -0.74 -14.48
CA SER A 125 -13.68 0.15 -13.34
C SER A 125 -12.39 0.70 -12.73
N ASP A 126 -11.28 -0.03 -12.84
CA ASP A 126 -9.95 0.40 -12.40
C ASP A 126 -9.34 1.40 -13.37
N TRP A 127 -9.49 1.16 -14.68
CA TRP A 127 -9.09 2.12 -15.72
C TRP A 127 -9.82 3.45 -15.58
N SER A 128 -11.14 3.40 -15.33
CA SER A 128 -11.94 4.59 -15.06
C SER A 128 -11.45 5.35 -13.82
N LEU A 129 -11.06 4.63 -12.76
CA LEU A 129 -10.50 5.23 -11.55
C LEU A 129 -9.18 5.94 -11.85
N ILE A 130 -8.25 5.27 -12.55
CA ILE A 130 -6.95 5.84 -12.93
C ILE A 130 -7.14 7.11 -13.78
N ALA A 131 -8.02 7.04 -14.79
CA ALA A 131 -8.34 8.17 -15.65
C ALA A 131 -8.84 9.37 -14.85
N SER A 132 -9.78 9.13 -13.92
CA SER A 132 -10.33 10.19 -13.08
C SER A 132 -9.33 10.75 -12.06
N ALA A 133 -8.41 9.94 -11.54
CA ALA A 133 -7.50 10.35 -10.48
C ALA A 133 -6.34 11.21 -11.00
N PHE A 134 -5.92 10.99 -12.24
CA PHE A 134 -4.82 11.72 -12.87
C PHE A 134 -5.29 12.60 -14.04
N GLU A 135 -6.61 12.76 -14.20
CA GLU A 135 -7.22 13.56 -15.27
C GLU A 135 -6.72 13.17 -16.68
N LEU A 136 -6.53 11.87 -16.90
CA LEU A 136 -5.99 11.35 -18.16
C LEU A 136 -7.06 11.38 -19.26
N THR A 137 -6.62 11.71 -20.47
CA THR A 137 -7.43 11.56 -21.68
C THR A 137 -7.58 10.08 -22.05
N SER A 138 -8.51 9.78 -22.96
CA SER A 138 -8.66 8.42 -23.52
C SER A 138 -7.34 7.92 -24.09
N ASP A 139 -6.66 8.77 -24.87
CA ASP A 139 -5.37 8.44 -25.49
C ASP A 139 -4.30 8.15 -24.43
N GLY A 140 -4.25 8.94 -23.35
CA GLY A 140 -3.31 8.72 -22.25
C GLY A 140 -3.54 7.39 -21.52
N ILE A 141 -4.80 6.97 -21.36
CA ILE A 141 -5.13 5.65 -20.79
C ILE A 141 -4.74 4.53 -21.74
N ASP A 142 -5.02 4.67 -23.03
CA ASP A 142 -4.70 3.65 -24.02
C ASP A 142 -3.18 3.47 -24.18
N GLU A 143 -2.39 4.54 -24.07
CA GLU A 143 -0.93 4.45 -24.01
C GLU A 143 -0.45 3.63 -22.81
N ILE A 144 -0.97 3.92 -21.61
CA ILE A 144 -0.60 3.18 -20.39
C ILE A 144 -1.01 1.71 -20.52
N ARG A 145 -2.20 1.45 -21.08
CA ARG A 145 -2.69 0.10 -21.34
C ARG A 145 -1.78 -0.66 -22.31
N GLN A 146 -1.35 -0.02 -23.40
CA GLN A 146 -0.41 -0.63 -24.34
C GLN A 146 0.96 -0.87 -23.73
N LEU A 147 1.48 0.06 -22.91
CA LEU A 147 2.74 -0.13 -22.21
C LEU A 147 2.66 -1.32 -21.24
N ALA A 148 1.60 -1.41 -20.44
CA ALA A 148 1.42 -2.49 -19.49
C ALA A 148 1.35 -3.87 -20.17
N LEU A 149 0.69 -3.94 -21.33
CA LEU A 149 0.65 -5.15 -22.15
C LEU A 149 2.02 -5.53 -22.73
N ARG A 150 2.88 -4.56 -23.06
CA ARG A 150 4.23 -4.81 -23.57
C ARG A 150 5.17 -5.28 -22.46
N THR A 151 5.09 -4.68 -21.28
CA THR A 151 5.96 -5.00 -20.13
C THR A 151 5.72 -6.42 -19.61
N ASN A 152 4.48 -6.93 -19.68
CA ASN A 152 4.16 -8.29 -19.24
C ASN A 152 4.59 -9.41 -20.22
N GLY A 153 5.20 -9.07 -21.35
CA GLY A 153 5.64 -10.04 -22.35
C GLY A 153 4.48 -10.67 -23.13
N ALA A 154 4.78 -11.22 -24.31
CA ALA A 154 3.81 -11.71 -25.29
C ALA A 154 2.90 -12.88 -24.82
N SER A 155 3.08 -13.40 -23.60
CA SER A 155 2.32 -14.52 -23.03
C SER A 155 1.25 -14.11 -22.01
N ALA A 156 1.26 -12.87 -21.52
CA ALA A 156 0.30 -12.42 -20.51
C ALA A 156 -0.96 -11.85 -21.17
N GLN A 157 -2.07 -12.59 -21.10
CA GLN A 157 -3.38 -12.13 -21.58
C GLN A 157 -4.01 -11.06 -20.67
N SER A 158 -3.42 -10.78 -19.51
CA SER A 158 -3.98 -9.86 -18.51
C SER A 158 -2.93 -8.92 -17.94
N VAL A 159 -3.36 -7.68 -17.72
CA VAL A 159 -2.61 -6.63 -17.03
C VAL A 159 -3.02 -6.63 -15.57
N THR A 160 -2.04 -6.56 -14.67
CA THR A 160 -2.28 -6.44 -13.23
C THR A 160 -2.20 -4.98 -12.79
N THR A 161 -2.75 -4.69 -11.62
CA THR A 161 -2.67 -3.37 -11.00
C THR A 161 -1.23 -2.97 -10.69
N ASP A 162 -0.35 -3.91 -10.38
CA ASP A 162 1.04 -3.62 -10.00
C ASP A 162 1.84 -3.14 -11.23
N ASP A 163 1.65 -3.77 -12.40
CA ASP A 163 2.28 -3.37 -13.67
C ASP A 163 1.89 -1.92 -14.04
N VAL A 164 0.61 -1.57 -13.85
CA VAL A 164 0.10 -0.24 -14.17
C VAL A 164 0.60 0.80 -13.16
N ILE A 165 0.73 0.43 -11.88
CA ILE A 165 1.29 1.31 -10.85
C ILE A 165 2.76 1.61 -11.16
N GLU A 166 3.52 0.63 -11.60
CA GLU A 166 4.93 0.82 -11.98
C GLU A 166 5.06 1.82 -13.14
N ILE A 167 4.30 1.62 -14.22
CA ILE A 167 4.29 2.53 -15.37
C ILE A 167 3.86 3.95 -14.99
N LEU A 168 2.83 4.08 -14.15
CA LEU A 168 2.37 5.37 -13.66
C LEU A 168 3.47 6.07 -12.84
N ARG A 169 4.19 5.33 -12.00
CA ARG A 169 5.30 5.86 -11.21
C ARG A 169 6.47 6.30 -12.09
N GLU A 170 6.83 5.51 -13.09
CA GLU A 170 7.87 5.86 -14.07
C GLU A 170 7.52 7.13 -14.86
N ARG A 171 6.23 7.32 -15.17
CA ARG A 171 5.72 8.54 -15.81
C ARG A 171 5.57 9.72 -14.85
N GLY A 172 5.97 9.59 -13.58
CA GLY A 172 5.98 10.67 -12.59
C GLY A 172 4.63 10.94 -11.90
N TYR A 173 3.65 10.05 -12.04
CA TYR A 173 2.38 10.18 -11.33
C TYR A 173 2.49 9.75 -9.87
N GLN A 174 1.82 10.50 -8.97
CA GLN A 174 1.75 10.16 -7.54
C GLN A 174 0.75 9.02 -7.28
N VAL A 175 1.21 7.78 -7.41
CA VAL A 175 0.37 6.56 -7.29
C VAL A 175 -0.22 6.33 -5.91
N GLU A 176 0.32 6.96 -4.86
CA GLU A 176 -0.14 6.85 -3.47
C GLU A 176 -1.60 7.28 -3.32
N GLN A 177 -2.07 8.19 -4.19
CA GLN A 177 -3.47 8.62 -4.19
C GLN A 177 -4.44 7.57 -4.71
N LEU A 178 -3.97 6.59 -5.49
CA LEU A 178 -4.76 5.45 -5.96
C LEU A 178 -4.71 4.24 -5.03
N LEU A 179 -3.71 4.18 -4.16
CA LEU A 179 -3.48 3.01 -3.32
C LEU A 179 -4.13 3.15 -1.94
N PRO A 180 -4.65 2.04 -1.36
CA PRO A 180 -5.14 2.06 0.00
C PRO A 180 -3.98 2.49 0.89
N LYS A 181 -4.25 3.32 1.90
CA LYS A 181 -3.24 3.68 2.89
C LYS A 181 -2.60 2.38 3.39
N PRO A 182 -1.26 2.31 3.46
CA PRO A 182 -0.59 1.11 3.97
C PRO A 182 -1.26 0.79 5.30
N ARG A 183 -1.86 -0.40 5.38
CA ARG A 183 -2.38 -0.89 6.65
C ARG A 183 -1.14 -0.99 7.51
N VAL A 184 -0.97 -0.08 8.46
CA VAL A 184 0.01 -0.23 9.52
C VAL A 184 -0.39 -1.54 10.22
N LYS A 185 0.24 -2.65 9.81
CA LYS A 185 0.14 -3.91 10.52
C LYS A 185 0.69 -3.58 11.91
N ARG A 186 -0.21 -3.56 12.89
CA ARG A 186 0.21 -3.46 14.28
C ARG A 186 0.73 -4.84 14.64
N TYR A 187 2.03 -5.01 14.47
CA TYR A 187 2.73 -6.15 15.01
C TYR A 187 2.68 -6.04 16.53
N SER A 188 2.38 -7.16 17.18
CA SER A 188 2.64 -7.29 18.61
C SER A 188 4.14 -7.23 18.87
N LEU A 189 4.56 -6.80 20.06
CA LEU A 189 5.99 -6.72 20.41
C LEU A 189 6.77 -8.01 20.09
N PRO A 190 6.24 -9.22 20.42
CA PRO A 190 6.93 -10.48 20.12
C PRO A 190 7.12 -10.74 18.61
N GLU A 191 6.15 -10.33 17.77
CA GLU A 191 6.27 -10.46 16.31
C GLU A 191 7.33 -9.50 15.76
N VAL A 192 7.48 -8.31 16.37
CA VAL A 192 8.54 -7.36 15.99
C VAL A 192 9.91 -7.92 16.36
N GLU A 193 10.08 -8.43 17.57
CA GLU A 193 11.33 -9.04 18.03
C GLU A 193 11.75 -10.22 17.14
N GLN A 194 10.79 -11.08 16.78
CA GLN A 194 11.05 -12.20 15.88
C GLN A 194 11.48 -11.74 14.48
N LEU A 195 10.83 -10.73 13.91
CA LEU A 195 11.17 -10.19 12.59
C LEU A 195 12.54 -9.50 12.60
N ILE A 196 12.88 -8.77 13.67
CA ILE A 196 14.20 -8.18 13.86
C ILE A 196 15.25 -9.29 13.97
N GLY A 197 15.00 -10.34 14.76
CA GLY A 197 15.90 -11.48 14.89
C GLY A 197 16.20 -12.15 13.56
N ILE A 198 15.18 -12.38 12.72
CA ILE A 198 15.35 -12.92 11.37
C ILE A 198 16.20 -11.98 10.52
N LYS A 199 15.91 -10.67 10.52
CA LYS A 199 16.63 -9.72 9.68
C LYS A 199 18.09 -9.55 10.08
N VAL A 200 18.38 -9.57 11.39
CA VAL A 200 19.76 -9.55 11.90
C VAL A 200 20.50 -10.80 11.45
N GLN A 201 19.86 -11.98 11.50
CA GLN A 201 20.48 -13.22 11.01
C GLN A 201 20.78 -13.15 9.50
N GLU A 202 19.87 -12.62 8.68
CA GLU A 202 20.12 -12.42 7.25
C GLU A 202 21.32 -11.50 7.00
N VAL A 203 21.38 -10.35 7.67
CA VAL A 203 22.48 -9.39 7.50
C VAL A 203 23.82 -9.98 7.95
N LEU A 204 23.83 -10.71 9.06
CA LEU A 204 25.05 -11.39 9.54
C LEU A 204 25.49 -12.50 8.57
N GLN A 205 24.55 -13.23 7.98
CA GLN A 205 24.85 -14.26 7.00
C GLN A 205 25.44 -13.66 5.72
N ASP A 206 24.83 -12.61 5.18
CA ASP A 206 25.35 -11.88 4.00
C ASP A 206 26.76 -11.33 4.26
N ARG A 207 26.99 -10.74 5.44
CA ARG A 207 28.31 -10.22 5.82
C ARG A 207 29.35 -11.35 5.93
N LYS A 208 28.99 -12.49 6.50
CA LYS A 208 29.87 -13.67 6.56
C LYS A 208 30.25 -14.16 5.17
N GLU A 209 29.29 -14.24 4.26
CA GLU A 209 29.54 -14.65 2.87
C GLU A 209 30.48 -13.68 2.15
N HIS A 210 30.26 -12.37 2.33
CA HIS A 210 31.16 -11.34 1.79
C HIS A 210 32.60 -11.46 2.33
N LEU A 211 32.76 -11.73 3.62
CA LEU A 211 34.08 -11.90 4.24
C LEU A 211 34.79 -13.15 3.75
N LEU A 212 34.07 -14.28 3.62
CA LEU A 212 34.63 -15.50 3.06
C LEU A 212 35.13 -15.28 1.63
N ALA A 213 34.34 -14.60 0.80
CA ALA A 213 34.75 -14.24 -0.55
C ALA A 213 36.00 -13.34 -0.58
N ALA A 214 36.11 -12.40 0.36
CA ALA A 214 37.29 -11.54 0.49
C ALA A 214 38.56 -12.32 0.89
N ILE A 215 38.43 -13.28 1.82
CA ILE A 215 39.54 -14.15 2.24
C ILE A 215 39.99 -15.04 1.08
N GLU A 216 39.06 -15.64 0.34
CA GLU A 216 39.37 -16.44 -0.85
C GLU A 216 40.09 -15.63 -1.92
N HIS A 217 39.63 -14.39 -2.16
CA HIS A 217 40.29 -13.47 -3.07
C HIS A 217 41.71 -13.11 -2.62
N SER A 218 41.93 -12.87 -1.31
CA SER A 218 43.28 -12.62 -0.76
C SER A 218 44.22 -13.79 -0.97
N ARG A 219 43.77 -15.02 -0.67
CA ARG A 219 44.55 -16.24 -0.90
C ARG A 219 44.90 -16.46 -2.37
N TYR A 220 43.97 -16.12 -3.27
CA TYR A 220 44.23 -16.15 -4.71
C TYR A 220 45.34 -15.17 -5.11
N LEU A 221 45.31 -13.93 -4.59
CA LEU A 221 46.35 -12.93 -4.85
C LEU A 221 47.71 -13.35 -4.28
N GLU A 222 47.76 -13.92 -3.08
CA GLU A 222 48.98 -14.49 -2.49
C GLU A 222 49.58 -15.58 -3.38
N ALA A 223 48.76 -16.53 -3.84
CA ALA A 223 49.21 -17.59 -4.74
C ALA A 223 49.72 -17.05 -6.09
N GLN A 224 49.13 -15.99 -6.63
CA GLN A 224 49.63 -15.30 -7.83
C GLN A 224 50.96 -14.59 -7.57
N ASN A 225 51.10 -13.92 -6.43
CA ASN A 225 52.34 -13.27 -6.03
C ASN A 225 53.48 -14.28 -5.86
N GLU A 226 53.23 -15.43 -5.22
CA GLU A 226 54.24 -16.49 -5.10
C GLU A 226 54.66 -17.04 -6.47
N ARG A 227 53.73 -17.22 -7.40
CA ARG A 227 54.03 -17.64 -8.78
C ARG A 227 54.93 -16.62 -9.49
N LEU A 228 54.61 -15.32 -9.37
CA LEU A 228 55.42 -14.24 -9.93
C LEU A 228 56.82 -14.20 -9.32
N ILE A 229 56.94 -14.32 -7.99
CA ILE A 229 58.25 -14.38 -7.30
C ILE A 229 59.07 -15.57 -7.80
N ASN A 230 58.46 -16.75 -7.95
CA ASN A 230 59.14 -17.95 -8.45
C ASN A 230 59.57 -17.81 -9.93
N GLN A 231 58.74 -17.18 -10.77
CA GLN A 231 59.12 -16.85 -12.16
C GLN A 231 60.28 -15.86 -12.21
N LEU A 232 60.24 -14.79 -11.40
CA LEU A 232 61.34 -13.83 -11.29
C LEU A 232 62.63 -14.51 -10.80
N ARG A 233 62.55 -15.38 -9.79
CA ARG A 233 63.72 -16.18 -9.35
C ARG A 233 64.25 -17.10 -10.45
N SER A 234 63.41 -17.68 -11.29
CA SER A 234 63.85 -18.49 -12.43
C SER A 234 64.53 -17.65 -13.52
N ILE A 235 64.08 -16.41 -13.73
CA ILE A 235 64.60 -15.51 -14.76
C ILE A 235 65.92 -14.88 -14.30
N PHE A 236 66.01 -14.45 -13.04
CA PHE A 236 67.16 -13.73 -12.50
C PHE A 236 68.15 -14.62 -11.74
N GLY A 237 67.74 -15.79 -11.26
CA GLY A 237 68.58 -16.74 -10.50
C GLY A 237 69.53 -17.58 -11.34
N SER A 238 69.54 -17.41 -12.67
CA SER A 238 70.50 -18.05 -13.59
C SER A 238 71.69 -17.17 -13.95
N ASN A 239 71.72 -15.89 -13.53
CA ASN A 239 72.87 -15.01 -13.71
C ASN A 239 73.45 -14.59 -12.35
N GLY A 240 74.64 -15.09 -12.05
CA GLY A 240 75.41 -14.77 -10.85
C GLY A 240 75.81 -13.31 -10.76
N ALA A 241 74.90 -12.46 -10.29
CA ALA A 241 75.19 -11.14 -9.77
C ALA A 241 74.33 -10.91 -8.52
N SER A 242 74.98 -10.75 -7.37
CA SER A 242 74.32 -10.35 -6.12
C SER A 242 73.51 -9.07 -6.33
N PRO A 243 72.18 -9.08 -6.10
CA PRO A 243 71.43 -7.86 -5.97
C PRO A 243 71.48 -7.43 -4.51
N SER A 244 72.25 -6.38 -4.26
CA SER A 244 72.12 -5.53 -3.09
C SER A 244 70.66 -5.08 -2.93
N GLN A 245 70.12 -5.33 -1.74
CA GLN A 245 69.11 -4.52 -1.03
C GLN A 245 68.01 -3.89 -1.89
N CYS A 246 66.88 -4.59 -2.00
CA CYS A 246 65.58 -3.95 -2.09
C CYS A 246 64.55 -4.78 -1.31
N SER A 247 64.66 -4.74 0.03
CA SER A 247 63.57 -5.19 0.91
C SER A 247 62.58 -4.05 1.04
N THR A 248 61.64 -3.98 0.11
CA THR A 248 60.35 -3.35 0.40
C THR A 248 59.46 -4.47 0.93
N THR A 249 59.55 -4.71 2.24
CA THR A 249 58.58 -5.55 2.95
C THR A 249 57.27 -4.79 2.95
N VAL A 250 56.31 -5.19 2.11
CA VAL A 250 54.93 -4.76 2.28
C VAL A 250 54.39 -5.58 3.44
N GLU A 251 54.41 -5.00 4.64
CA GLU A 251 53.69 -5.55 5.79
C GLU A 251 52.19 -5.47 5.47
N ILE A 252 51.63 -6.58 4.98
CA ILE A 252 50.19 -6.79 4.98
C ILE A 252 49.87 -7.26 6.39
N THR A 253 49.35 -6.36 7.23
CA THR A 253 48.79 -6.73 8.52
C THR A 253 47.54 -7.60 8.26
N PRO A 254 47.53 -8.88 8.66
CA PRO A 254 46.31 -9.68 8.60
C PRO A 254 45.31 -9.09 9.59
N ILE A 255 44.10 -8.79 9.10
CA ILE A 255 42.97 -8.42 9.95
C ILE A 255 42.71 -9.61 10.88
N THR A 256 42.84 -9.41 12.18
CA THR A 256 42.59 -10.45 13.19
C THR A 256 41.08 -10.62 13.39
N GLU A 257 40.63 -11.84 13.74
CA GLU A 257 39.21 -12.13 14.03
C GLU A 257 38.61 -11.23 15.14
N GLU A 258 39.45 -10.63 15.99
CA GLU A 258 39.02 -9.69 17.05
C GLU A 258 38.64 -8.28 16.55
N GLU A 259 39.17 -7.82 15.40
CA GLU A 259 38.78 -6.52 14.83
C GLU A 259 37.42 -6.58 14.08
N LEU A 260 36.88 -7.79 13.90
CA LEU A 260 35.61 -8.07 13.22
C LEU A 260 34.38 -8.01 14.12
N GLU A 261 34.55 -7.91 15.45
CA GLU A 261 33.46 -7.88 16.44
C GLU A 261 33.09 -6.46 16.92
N GLN A 262 33.27 -5.42 16.09
CA GLN A 262 32.80 -4.09 16.48
C GLN A 262 31.28 -3.90 16.30
N PRO A 263 30.60 -3.17 17.20
CA PRO A 263 29.14 -3.20 17.39
C PRO A 263 28.33 -2.37 16.36
N ASP A 264 28.95 -1.92 15.27
CA ASP A 264 28.33 -1.01 14.30
C ASP A 264 27.16 -1.63 13.51
N VAL A 265 27.04 -2.96 13.52
CA VAL A 265 25.94 -3.68 12.86
C VAL A 265 24.58 -3.30 13.44
N PHE A 266 24.51 -2.98 14.74
CA PHE A 266 23.25 -2.63 15.39
C PHE A 266 22.73 -1.25 14.96
N GLU A 267 23.62 -0.26 14.82
CA GLU A 267 23.25 1.06 14.30
C GLU A 267 22.91 1.03 12.81
N GLU A 268 23.66 0.26 12.01
CA GLU A 268 23.41 0.11 10.58
C GLU A 268 22.07 -0.61 10.31
N CYS A 269 21.73 -1.61 11.14
CA CYS A 269 20.42 -2.27 11.10
C CYS A 269 19.28 -1.34 11.57
N LEU A 270 19.51 -0.48 12.57
CA LEU A 270 18.54 0.53 13.02
C LEU A 270 18.29 1.62 11.96
N GLU A 271 19.32 2.06 11.26
CA GLU A 271 19.23 3.00 10.12
C GLU A 271 18.42 2.39 8.97
N LEU A 272 18.76 1.16 8.54
CA LEU A 272 18.01 0.43 7.51
C LEU A 272 16.53 0.18 7.90
N TRP A 273 16.26 -0.01 9.19
CA TRP A 273 14.90 -0.19 9.71
C TRP A 273 14.11 1.13 9.76
N LYS A 274 14.73 2.26 10.14
CA LYS A 274 14.10 3.59 10.08
C LYS A 274 13.73 3.99 8.65
N VAL A 275 14.56 3.63 7.67
CA VAL A 275 14.28 3.86 6.23
C VAL A 275 13.11 3.00 5.74
N SER A 276 12.96 1.78 6.28
CA SER A 276 11.93 0.82 5.86
C SER A 276 10.59 0.97 6.60
N PHE A 277 10.59 1.49 7.82
CA PHE A 277 9.41 1.62 8.67
C PHE A 277 9.46 2.92 9.49
N SER A 278 8.58 3.88 9.14
CA SER A 278 8.28 5.03 10.00
C SER A 278 7.57 4.54 11.28
N VAL A 279 8.35 4.12 12.28
CA VAL A 279 7.84 3.89 13.64
C VAL A 279 7.73 5.26 14.31
N ARG A 280 6.54 5.86 14.26
CA ARG A 280 6.24 6.97 15.17
C ARG A 280 6.08 6.40 16.56
N SER A 281 6.98 6.76 17.47
CA SER A 281 6.81 6.52 18.89
C SER A 281 5.54 7.25 19.37
N ARG A 282 4.90 6.70 20.41
CA ARG A 282 3.71 7.30 21.02
C ARG A 282 3.98 8.64 21.70
N GLU A 283 5.24 9.06 21.81
CA GLU A 283 5.64 10.29 22.53
C GLU A 283 5.54 11.56 21.66
N ASP A 284 5.46 11.43 20.34
CA ASP A 284 5.25 12.57 19.41
C ASP A 284 3.81 13.13 19.42
N ARG A 285 3.01 12.80 20.43
CA ARG A 285 1.62 13.29 20.61
C ARG A 285 1.33 13.70 22.05
N ARG A 286 2.23 14.47 22.65
CA ARG A 286 1.88 15.34 23.78
C ARG A 286 1.99 16.79 23.36
#